data_AF-A0A183TXC5-F1
#
_entry.id   AF-A0A183TXC5-F1
#
_cell.length_a   1.000
_cell.length_b   1.000
_cell.length_c   1.000
_cell.angle_alpha   90.00
_cell.angle_beta   90.00
_cell.angle_gamma   90.00
#
_symmetry.space_group_name_H-M   'P 1'
#
loop_
_entity.id
_entity.type
_entity.pdbx_description
1 polymer ?
#
loop_
_entity_poly.entity_id
_entity_poly.type
_entity_poly.pdbx_seq_one_letter_code
_entity_poly.pdbx_strand_id
1 'polypeptide(L)'
;MVALRGLAFMNRYQRLRGDCQETYFNIGRMFHQMNILPLAIHFYQKCLDTGVPMVAVTDPESGEEKIVPFQRYDLRSLAAHNLAVIFEASGNVLLARQLLLEHCVIE
;
A
#
# COMPACT_ATOMS: atom_id res chain seq x y z
N MET A 1 -17.57 0.38 21.30
CA MET A 1 -17.51 0.75 19.87
C MET A 1 -16.51 -0.11 19.13
N VAL A 2 -16.96 -0.84 18.09
CA VAL A 2 -16.12 -1.76 17.30
C VAL A 2 -15.05 -0.99 16.49
N ALA A 3 -15.39 0.16 15.92
CA ALA A 3 -14.47 0.99 15.14
C ALA A 3 -13.24 1.45 15.94
N LEU A 4 -13.43 1.91 17.18
CA LEU A 4 -12.33 2.33 18.06
C LEU A 4 -11.37 1.17 18.35
N ARG A 5 -11.89 -0.04 18.55
CA ARG A 5 -11.07 -1.24 18.75
C ARG A 5 -10.31 -1.60 17.47
N GLY A 6 -10.96 -1.48 16.31
CA GLY A 6 -10.31 -1.66 15.00
C GLY A 6 -9.14 -0.70 14.80
N LEU A 7 -9.32 0.57 15.11
CA LEU A 7 -8.24 1.57 15.04
C LEU A 7 -7.09 1.25 15.99
N ALA A 8 -7.40 0.82 17.22
CA ALA A 8 -6.39 0.40 18.19
C ALA A 8 -5.59 -0.82 17.68
N PHE A 9 -6.25 -1.78 17.04
CA PHE A 9 -5.58 -2.94 16.43
C PHE A 9 -4.71 -2.54 15.24
N MET A 10 -5.18 -1.65 14.36
CA MET A 10 -4.36 -1.17 13.24
C MET A 10 -3.14 -0.38 13.69
N ASN A 11 -3.28 0.43 14.75
CA ASN A 11 -2.14 1.11 15.35
C ASN A 11 -1.14 0.13 15.99
N ARG A 12 -1.63 -0.92 16.66
CA ARG A 12 -0.76 -1.98 17.19
C ARG A 12 -0.07 -2.75 16.06
N TYR A 13 -0.79 -3.07 14.98
CA TYR A 13 -0.26 -3.71 13.79
C TYR A 13 0.88 -2.89 13.17
N GLN A 14 0.70 -1.58 12.98
CA GLN A 14 1.77 -0.69 12.49
C GLN A 14 2.99 -0.72 13.40
N ARG A 15 2.80 -0.65 14.72
CA ARG A 15 3.92 -0.70 15.68
C ARG A 15 4.70 -2.01 15.62
N LEU A 16 4.03 -3.13 15.32
CA LEU A 16 4.67 -4.45 15.27
C LEU A 16 5.32 -4.75 13.92
N ARG A 17 4.71 -4.35 12.80
CA ARG A 17 5.25 -4.56 11.45
C ARG A 17 6.26 -3.49 11.04
N GLY A 18 6.15 -2.31 11.63
CA GLY A 18 6.87 -1.12 11.22
C GLY A 18 6.21 -0.41 10.05
N ASP A 19 6.85 0.70 9.70
CA ASP A 19 6.47 1.58 8.62
C ASP A 19 6.99 1.01 7.29
N CYS A 20 6.13 0.26 6.60
CA CYS A 20 6.44 -0.36 5.32
C CYS A 20 5.23 -0.31 4.37
N GLN A 21 5.47 -0.71 3.13
CA GLN A 21 4.49 -0.66 2.04
C GLN A 21 3.19 -1.40 2.40
N GLU A 22 3.30 -2.61 2.97
CA GLU A 22 2.15 -3.40 3.45
C GLU A 22 1.35 -2.66 4.52
N THR A 23 2.04 -2.11 5.52
CA THR A 23 1.40 -1.42 6.63
C THR A 23 0.61 -0.21 6.14
N TYR A 24 1.21 0.60 5.26
CA TYR A 24 0.55 1.78 4.70
C TYR A 24 -0.63 1.41 3.82
N PHE A 25 -0.49 0.42 2.94
CA PHE A 25 -1.59 -0.07 2.11
C PHE A 25 -2.79 -0.54 2.94
N ASN A 26 -2.54 -1.36 3.98
CA ASN A 26 -3.61 -1.92 4.81
C ASN A 26 -4.32 -0.86 5.67
N ILE A 27 -3.59 0.12 6.21
CA ILE A 27 -4.19 1.25 6.94
C ILE A 27 -5.02 2.12 5.98
N GLY A 28 -4.50 2.40 4.78
CA GLY A 28 -5.23 3.09 3.73
C GLY A 28 -6.53 2.38 3.38
N ARG A 29 -6.52 1.05 3.25
CA ARG A 29 -7.71 0.23 3.03
C ARG A 29 -8.73 0.32 4.16
N MET A 30 -8.30 0.27 5.41
CA MET A 30 -9.21 0.45 6.55
C MET A 30 -9.92 1.80 6.45
N PHE A 31 -9.17 2.90 6.27
CA PHE A 31 -9.78 4.24 6.17
C PHE A 31 -10.67 4.39 4.95
N HIS A 32 -10.31 3.77 3.82
CA HIS A 32 -11.13 3.74 2.61
C HIS A 32 -12.48 3.06 2.89
N GLN A 33 -12.47 1.87 3.51
CA GLN A 33 -13.69 1.14 3.87
C GLN A 33 -14.57 1.88 4.89
N MET A 34 -13.96 2.70 5.76
CA MET A 34 -14.67 3.57 6.70
C MET A 34 -15.14 4.91 6.10
N ASN A 35 -14.90 5.12 4.80
CA ASN A 35 -15.17 6.38 4.08
C ASN A 35 -14.44 7.60 4.68
N ILE A 36 -13.28 7.39 5.32
CA ILE A 36 -12.40 8.46 5.83
C ILE A 36 -11.35 8.74 4.75
N LEU A 37 -11.81 9.28 3.63
CA LEU A 37 -11.04 9.38 2.39
C LEU A 37 -9.73 10.18 2.50
N PRO A 38 -9.65 11.32 3.23
CA PRO A 38 -8.38 12.05 3.37
C PRO A 38 -7.25 11.20 3.97
N LEU A 39 -7.58 10.35 4.96
CA LEU A 39 -6.60 9.43 5.54
C LEU A 39 -6.30 8.26 4.62
N ALA A 40 -7.29 7.75 3.89
CA ALA A 40 -7.06 6.73 2.87
C ALA A 40 -6.05 7.21 1.82
N ILE A 41 -6.26 8.42 1.28
CA ILE A 41 -5.38 9.07 0.31
C ILE A 41 -3.97 9.20 0.86
N HIS A 42 -3.83 9.76 2.08
CA HIS A 42 -2.54 9.93 2.74
C HIS A 42 -1.76 8.61 2.83
N PHE A 43 -2.39 7.53 3.29
CA PHE A 43 -1.72 6.24 3.46
C PHE A 43 -1.44 5.53 2.13
N TYR A 44 -2.30 5.67 1.12
CA TYR A 44 -1.97 5.14 -0.21
C TYR A 44 -0.81 5.89 -0.86
N GLN A 45 -0.70 7.22 -0.69
CA GLN A 45 0.48 7.97 -1.15
C GLN A 45 1.75 7.51 -0.43
N LYS A 46 1.71 7.34 0.89
CA LYS A 46 2.85 6.73 1.60
C LYS A 46 3.23 5.34 1.07
N CYS A 47 2.24 4.53 0.66
CA CYS A 47 2.50 3.24 0.02
C CYS A 47 3.21 3.41 -1.34
N LEU A 48 2.78 4.36 -2.17
CA LEU A 48 3.42 4.69 -3.47
C LEU A 48 4.87 5.17 -3.30
N ASP A 49 5.11 5.99 -2.27
CA ASP A 49 6.42 6.54 -1.94
C ASP A 49 7.35 5.50 -1.29
N THR A 50 6.82 4.34 -0.89
CA THR A 50 7.60 3.25 -0.30
C THR A 50 8.07 2.29 -1.38
N GLY A 51 9.39 2.08 -1.44
CA GLY A 51 10.02 1.15 -2.39
C GLY A 51 9.53 -0.30 -2.24
N VAL A 52 9.86 -1.11 -3.25
CA VAL A 52 9.52 -2.54 -3.31
C VAL A 52 10.05 -3.25 -2.04
N PRO A 53 9.27 -4.14 -1.43
CA PRO A 53 9.72 -4.89 -0.26
C PRO A 53 10.96 -5.72 -0.58
N MET A 54 11.93 -5.68 0.32
CA MET A 54 13.16 -6.45 0.27
C MET A 54 13.03 -7.68 1.16
N VAL A 55 13.42 -8.85 0.67
CA VAL A 55 13.45 -10.10 1.45
C VAL A 55 14.80 -10.76 1.37
N ALA A 56 15.22 -11.35 2.48
CA ALA A 56 16.35 -12.25 2.52
C ALA A 56 15.93 -13.57 1.88
N VAL A 57 16.63 -13.94 0.81
CA VAL A 57 16.50 -15.23 0.15
C VAL A 57 17.82 -15.96 0.34
N THR A 58 17.74 -17.15 0.92
CA THR A 58 18.90 -18.04 1.01
C THR A 58 19.10 -18.72 -0.32
N ASP A 59 20.29 -18.55 -0.88
CA ASP A 59 20.71 -19.24 -2.09
C ASP A 59 20.83 -20.74 -1.79
N PRO A 60 20.07 -21.62 -2.46
CA PRO A 60 20.01 -23.04 -2.11
C PRO A 60 21.31 -23.79 -2.42
N GLU A 61 22.18 -23.26 -3.29
CA GLU A 61 23.44 -23.90 -3.67
C GLU A 61 24.61 -23.42 -2.80
N SER A 62 24.69 -22.12 -2.55
CA SER A 62 25.80 -21.51 -1.78
C SER A 62 25.51 -21.37 -0.28
N GLY A 63 24.25 -21.41 0.14
CA GLY A 63 23.83 -21.15 1.53
C GLY A 63 23.94 -19.67 1.94
N GLU A 64 24.31 -18.78 1.02
CA GLU A 64 24.44 -17.34 1.30
C GLU A 64 23.06 -16.66 1.34
N GLU A 65 22.86 -15.74 2.29
CA GLU A 65 21.68 -14.88 2.32
C GLU A 65 21.88 -13.66 1.41
N LYS A 66 20.97 -13.48 0.46
CA LYS A 66 20.93 -12.31 -0.43
C LYS A 66 19.65 -11.54 -0.19
N ILE A 67 19.77 -10.22 -0.05
CA ILE A 67 18.61 -9.33 0.05
C ILE A 67 18.22 -8.94 -1.38
N VAL A 68 17.05 -9.39 -1.82
CA VAL A 68 16.53 -9.10 -3.15
C VAL A 68 15.18 -8.39 -3.08
N PRO A 69 14.88 -7.49 -4.02
CA PRO A 69 13.54 -6.95 -4.15
C PRO A 69 12.58 -8.08 -4.52
N PHE A 70 11.38 -8.06 -3.95
CA PHE A 70 10.37 -9.07 -4.21
C PHE A 70 9.13 -8.44 -4.82
N GLN A 71 9.21 -8.26 -6.14
CA GLN A 71 8.23 -7.56 -6.98
C GLN A 71 6.83 -8.15 -6.86
N ARG A 72 6.71 -9.45 -6.56
CA ARG A 72 5.42 -10.11 -6.33
C ARG A 72 4.64 -9.53 -5.13
N TYR A 73 5.33 -8.90 -4.18
CA TYR A 73 4.71 -8.21 -3.05
C TYR A 73 4.70 -6.68 -3.21
N ASP A 74 4.94 -6.15 -4.41
CA ASP A 74 4.79 -4.72 -4.66
C ASP A 74 3.30 -4.34 -4.69
N LEU A 75 2.88 -3.53 -3.72
CA LEU A 75 1.50 -3.10 -3.54
C LEU A 75 1.23 -1.72 -4.17
N ARG A 76 2.20 -1.09 -4.84
CA ARG A 76 2.03 0.25 -5.43
C ARG A 76 0.93 0.30 -6.47
N SER A 77 0.84 -0.70 -7.35
CA SER A 77 -0.23 -0.79 -8.36
C SER A 77 -1.62 -0.88 -7.71
N LEU A 78 -1.75 -1.63 -6.61
CA LEU A 78 -3.00 -1.76 -5.86
C LEU A 78 -3.36 -0.46 -5.13
N ALA A 79 -2.37 0.23 -4.56
CA ALA A 79 -2.57 1.54 -3.92
C ALA A 79 -3.00 2.60 -4.95
N ALA A 80 -2.34 2.64 -6.11
CA ALA A 80 -2.68 3.54 -7.21
C ALA A 80 -4.10 3.28 -7.73
N HIS A 81 -4.49 2.02 -7.90
CA HIS A 81 -5.87 1.67 -8.27
C HIS A 81 -6.89 2.21 -7.26
N ASN A 82 -6.65 2.01 -5.96
CA ASN A 82 -7.55 2.52 -4.92
C ASN A 82 -7.62 4.05 -4.88
N LEU A 83 -6.50 4.75 -5.11
CA LEU A 83 -6.47 6.21 -5.26
C LEU A 83 -7.28 6.65 -6.48
N ALA A 84 -7.13 5.96 -7.61
CA ALA A 84 -7.87 6.26 -8.83
C ALA A 84 -9.38 6.16 -8.60
N VAL A 85 -9.85 5.12 -7.91
CA VAL A 85 -11.28 4.97 -7.53
C VAL A 85 -11.75 6.15 -6.67
N ILE A 86 -10.96 6.60 -5.69
CA ILE A 86 -11.31 7.75 -4.85
C ILE A 86 -11.39 9.03 -5.69
N PHE A 87 -10.41 9.27 -6.56
CA PHE A 87 -10.36 10.48 -7.38
C PHE A 87 -11.45 10.50 -8.46
N GLU A 88 -11.74 9.37 -9.08
CA GLU A 88 -12.85 9.21 -10.02
C GLU A 88 -14.19 9.53 -9.34
N ALA A 89 -14.44 8.97 -8.15
CA ALA A 89 -15.65 9.25 -7.37
C ALA A 89 -15.76 10.74 -6.98
N SER A 90 -14.65 11.46 -6.84
CA SER A 90 -14.63 12.90 -6.58
C SER A 90 -14.76 13.77 -7.85
N GLY A 91 -14.79 13.17 -9.05
CA GLY A 91 -14.83 13.87 -10.33
C GLY A 91 -13.45 14.26 -10.88
N ASN A 92 -12.36 13.96 -10.17
CA ASN A 92 -10.98 14.20 -10.64
C ASN A 92 -10.49 13.05 -11.53
N VAL A 93 -11.16 12.89 -12.68
CA VAL A 93 -10.89 11.80 -13.64
C VAL A 93 -9.49 11.91 -14.24
N LEU A 94 -8.94 13.12 -14.37
CA LEU A 94 -7.58 13.33 -14.91
C LEU A 94 -6.52 12.69 -14.02
N LEU A 95 -6.58 12.95 -12.71
CA LEU A 95 -5.63 12.37 -11.76
C LEU A 95 -5.83 10.86 -11.61
N ALA A 96 -7.09 10.38 -11.61
CA ALA A 96 -7.38 8.96 -11.61
C ALA A 96 -6.74 8.26 -12.82
N ARG A 97 -6.90 8.82 -14.02
CA ARG A 97 -6.29 8.30 -15.25
C ARG A 97 -4.77 8.32 -15.19
N GLN A 98 -4.18 9.40 -14.69
CA GLN A 98 -2.73 9.52 -14.54
C GLN A 98 -2.17 8.38 -13.66
N LEU A 99 -2.75 8.16 -12.49
CA LEU A 99 -2.33 7.09 -11.58
C LEU A 99 -2.38 5.70 -12.21
N LEU A 100 -3.44 5.41 -12.97
CA LEU A 100 -3.59 4.11 -13.64
C LEU A 100 -2.52 3.93 -14.74
N LEU A 101 -2.21 4.99 -15.49
CA LEU A 101 -1.18 4.93 -16.54
C LEU A 101 0.24 4.83 -15.98
N GLU A 102 0.50 5.41 -14.82
CA GLU A 102 1.82 5.38 -14.19
C GLU A 102 2.10 4.06 -13.45
N HIS A 103 1.07 3.45 -12.86
CA HIS A 103 1.27 2.34 -11.91
C HIS A 103 0.49 1.05 -12.21
N CYS A 104 -0.47 1.07 -13.14
CA CYS A 104 -1.36 -0.07 -13.43
C CYS A 104 -1.27 -0.57 -14.88
N VAL A 105 -0.18 -0.28 -15.57
CA VAL A 105 0.08 -0.79 -16.92
C VAL A 105 0.74 -2.16 -16.84
N ILE A 106 0.29 -3.09 -17.69
CA ILE A 106 0.89 -4.40 -17.87
C ILE A 106 1.89 -4.26 -19.01
N GLU A 107 3.15 -4.61 -18.77
CA GLU A 107 4.20 -4.72 -19.80
C GLU A 107 4.10 -6.03 -20.58
#